data_AF-M0JZH3-F1
#
_entry.id   AF-M0JZH3-F1
#
_cell.length_a   1.000
_cell.length_b   1.000
_cell.length_c   1.000
_cell.angle_alpha   90.00
_cell.angle_beta   90.00
_cell.angle_gamma   90.00
#
_symmetry.space_group_name_H-M   'P 1'
#
loop_
_entity.id
_entity.type
_entity.pdbx_description
1 polymer ?
#
loop_
_entity_poly.entity_id
_entity_poly.type
_entity_poly.pdbx_seq_one_letter_code
_entity_poly.pdbx_strand_id
1 'polypeptide(L)'
;LAQKLTDAALMELSDPAGNGFAGWKHAVLLYLREHMSAEYEEIIDWAEEMERVRAVLNLQRGEFPAPSTLCKAFKRASMTVWRQLLRRSAELLDQNGHAAIDATYFDRQQASSHYLRRIDRSVKTIQTTFLVDTAEGAILDLHCSTKWPDETKIGPKVALRNAGDLRSLAADKGYDDMSFREELRNAGIRPLIKHRVFAPYDHAHNARIDDELYGQRSQTESVNSSIKRSHGSAVRARDWFRQFREITLIAGVYNVEQA
;
A
#
# COMPACT_ATOMS: atom_id res chain seq x y z
N LEU A 1 16.91 -2.96 3.99
CA LEU A 1 15.93 -3.74 3.18
C LEU A 1 16.16 -3.59 1.68
N ALA A 2 16.10 -2.37 1.13
CA ALA A 2 16.21 -2.13 -0.31
C ALA A 2 17.51 -2.67 -0.95
N GLN A 3 18.66 -2.56 -0.26
CA GLN A 3 19.94 -3.09 -0.76
C GLN A 3 19.85 -4.60 -1.00
N LYS A 4 19.36 -5.37 -0.01
CA LYS A 4 19.15 -6.82 -0.13
C LYS A 4 18.25 -7.20 -1.31
N LEU A 5 17.21 -6.42 -1.61
CA LEU A 5 16.32 -6.66 -2.76
C LEU A 5 17.00 -6.39 -4.10
N THR A 6 17.86 -5.36 -4.16
CA THR A 6 18.66 -5.06 -5.35
C THR A 6 19.70 -6.16 -5.58
N ASP A 7 20.39 -6.60 -4.52
CA ASP A 7 21.41 -7.64 -4.60
C ASP A 7 20.82 -9.00 -5.03
N ALA A 8 19.57 -9.28 -4.67
CA ALA A 8 18.84 -10.46 -5.13
C ALA A 8 18.27 -10.33 -6.57
N ALA A 9 18.57 -9.24 -7.28
CA ALA A 9 17.99 -8.90 -8.59
C ALA A 9 16.45 -8.84 -8.61
N LEU A 10 15.83 -8.64 -7.44
CA LEU A 10 14.37 -8.54 -7.31
C LEU A 10 13.87 -7.09 -7.49
N MET A 11 14.79 -6.13 -7.57
CA MET A 11 14.51 -4.69 -7.67
C MET A 11 15.27 -4.04 -8.83
N GLU A 12 14.59 -3.91 -9.98
CA GLU A 12 15.07 -3.12 -11.11
C GLU A 12 14.52 -1.68 -11.04
N LEU A 13 15.16 -0.85 -10.18
CA LEU A 13 14.86 0.58 -10.07
C LEU A 13 15.77 1.46 -10.93
N SER A 14 16.98 0.98 -11.20
CA SER A 14 17.99 1.70 -11.97
C SER A 14 17.80 1.49 -13.47
N ASP A 15 18.26 2.45 -14.26
CA ASP A 15 18.39 2.26 -15.71
C ASP A 15 19.55 1.30 -16.01
N PRO A 16 19.33 0.18 -16.73
CA PRO A 16 20.40 -0.71 -17.15
C PRO A 16 21.46 -0.01 -18.02
N ALA A 17 21.07 1.05 -18.73
CA ALA A 17 21.95 1.85 -19.59
C ALA A 17 22.48 3.13 -18.92
N GLY A 18 22.14 3.38 -17.65
CA GLY A 18 22.52 4.60 -16.93
C GLY A 18 23.85 4.50 -16.18
N ASN A 19 24.30 5.64 -15.63
CA ASN A 19 25.59 5.84 -14.95
C ASN A 19 25.78 5.08 -13.60
N GLY A 20 25.17 3.93 -13.38
CA GLY A 20 25.49 3.05 -12.25
C GLY A 20 24.95 3.46 -10.86
N PHE A 21 23.97 4.37 -10.75
CA PHE A 21 23.35 4.67 -9.46
C PHE A 21 22.46 3.48 -9.00
N ALA A 22 22.80 2.88 -7.87
CA ALA A 22 22.20 1.63 -7.42
C ALA A 22 20.69 1.76 -7.11
N GLY A 23 19.92 0.72 -7.44
CA GLY A 23 18.45 0.73 -7.37
C GLY A 23 17.93 1.00 -5.96
N TRP A 24 18.57 0.39 -4.96
CA TRP A 24 18.23 0.60 -3.56
C TRP A 24 18.41 2.03 -3.08
N LYS A 25 19.39 2.79 -3.61
CA LYS A 25 19.59 4.20 -3.25
C LYS A 25 18.40 5.03 -3.76
N HIS A 26 17.88 4.74 -4.96
CA HIS A 26 16.64 5.36 -5.44
C HIS A 26 15.46 5.06 -4.53
N ALA A 27 15.31 3.81 -4.07
CA ALA A 27 14.23 3.44 -3.15
C ALA A 27 14.31 4.23 -1.83
N VAL A 28 15.50 4.35 -1.23
CA VAL A 28 15.69 5.11 0.01
C VAL A 28 15.35 6.57 -0.18
N LEU A 29 15.81 7.21 -1.26
CA LEU A 29 15.47 8.59 -1.57
C LEU A 29 13.97 8.80 -1.82
N LEU A 30 13.28 7.84 -2.44
CA LEU A 30 11.83 7.90 -2.65
C LEU A 30 11.05 7.71 -1.34
N TYR A 31 11.51 6.83 -0.44
CA TYR A 31 10.95 6.70 0.91
C TYR A 31 11.13 7.99 1.71
N LEU A 32 12.34 8.56 1.71
CA LEU A 32 12.62 9.82 2.40
C LEU A 32 11.79 10.97 1.82
N ARG A 33 11.62 11.03 0.48
CA ARG A 33 10.77 12.01 -0.18
C ARG A 33 9.35 11.99 0.37
N GLU A 34 8.77 10.80 0.49
CA GLU A 34 7.41 10.65 0.98
C GLU A 34 7.32 10.95 2.49
N HIS A 35 8.22 10.40 3.29
CA HIS A 35 8.32 10.65 4.74
C HIS A 35 8.43 12.15 5.07
N MET A 36 9.27 12.87 4.33
CA MET A 36 9.48 14.30 4.54
C MET A 36 8.47 15.19 3.80
N SER A 37 7.51 14.58 3.08
CA SER A 37 6.56 15.26 2.21
C SER A 37 7.20 16.24 1.21
N ALA A 38 8.39 15.90 0.69
CA ALA A 38 9.19 16.75 -0.17
C ALA A 38 8.86 16.58 -1.66
N GLU A 39 9.14 17.62 -2.46
CA GLU A 39 9.27 17.51 -3.91
C GLU A 39 10.59 16.83 -4.31
N TYR A 40 10.71 16.43 -5.58
CA TYR A 40 11.89 15.72 -6.07
C TYR A 40 13.18 16.56 -6.00
N GLU A 41 13.09 17.89 -6.14
CA GLU A 41 14.23 18.80 -6.01
C GLU A 41 14.63 18.92 -4.55
N GLU A 42 13.67 19.26 -3.69
CA GLU A 42 13.86 19.43 -2.26
C GLU A 42 14.50 18.20 -1.61
N ILE A 43 14.03 16.99 -1.92
CA ILE A 43 14.58 15.80 -1.28
C ILE A 43 16.03 15.53 -1.65
N ILE A 44 16.43 15.86 -2.88
CA ILE A 44 17.81 15.68 -3.32
C ILE A 44 18.70 16.69 -2.60
N ASP A 45 18.30 17.96 -2.60
CA ASP A 45 19.03 19.04 -1.93
C ASP A 45 19.18 18.74 -0.42
N TRP A 46 18.11 18.30 0.24
CA TRP A 46 18.14 17.97 1.67
C TRP A 46 19.00 16.74 1.95
N ALA A 47 18.84 15.67 1.17
CA ALA A 47 19.61 14.44 1.37
C ALA A 47 21.12 14.66 1.16
N GLU A 48 21.50 15.58 0.27
CA GLU A 48 22.89 15.98 0.03
C GLU A 48 23.51 16.68 1.25
N GLU A 49 22.72 17.46 1.99
CA GLU A 49 23.18 18.14 3.21
C GLU A 49 23.16 17.23 4.45
N MET A 50 22.29 16.21 4.47
CA MET A 50 22.16 15.28 5.60
C MET A 50 23.31 14.28 5.69
N GLU A 51 24.25 14.51 6.60
CA GLU A 51 25.41 13.64 6.83
C GLU A 51 25.04 12.17 7.08
N ARG A 52 24.00 11.91 7.90
CA ARG A 52 23.53 10.55 8.19
C ARG A 52 23.01 9.86 6.92
N VAL A 53 22.28 10.58 6.06
CA VAL A 53 21.74 10.03 4.81
C VAL A 53 22.89 9.76 3.84
N ARG A 54 23.83 10.69 3.68
CA ARG A 54 25.06 10.49 2.89
C ARG A 54 25.86 9.28 3.33
N ALA A 55 26.07 9.11 4.64
CA ALA A 55 26.79 7.98 5.19
C ALA A 55 26.09 6.65 4.88
N VAL A 56 24.76 6.56 5.09
CA VAL A 56 23.97 5.35 4.78
C VAL A 56 23.97 5.04 3.29
N LEU A 57 23.83 6.06 2.44
CA LEU A 57 23.83 5.90 0.99
C LEU A 57 25.23 5.70 0.42
N ASN A 58 26.28 5.91 1.21
CA ASN A 58 27.67 6.00 0.73
C ASN A 58 27.77 6.92 -0.50
N LEU A 59 27.40 8.19 -0.31
CA LEU A 59 27.44 9.25 -1.32
C LEU A 59 28.09 10.51 -0.74
N GLN A 60 28.95 11.14 -1.52
CA GLN A 60 29.46 12.48 -1.26
C GLN A 60 28.52 13.55 -1.84
N ARG A 61 28.74 14.80 -1.46
CA ARG A 61 28.11 15.94 -2.13
C ARG A 61 28.49 15.95 -3.61
N GLY A 62 27.55 16.26 -4.49
CA GLY A 62 27.67 16.20 -5.94
C GLY A 62 27.43 14.82 -6.55
N GLU A 63 27.29 13.75 -5.74
CA GLU A 63 27.08 12.39 -6.24
C GLU A 63 25.60 11.95 -6.23
N PHE A 64 24.69 12.83 -5.80
CA PHE A 64 23.26 12.56 -5.81
C PHE A 64 22.68 12.60 -7.23
N PRO A 65 21.63 11.80 -7.50
CA PRO A 65 21.03 11.79 -8.83
C PRO A 65 20.26 13.10 -9.06
N ALA A 66 20.26 13.58 -10.30
CA ALA A 66 19.38 14.68 -10.67
C ALA A 66 17.90 14.35 -10.31
N PRO A 67 17.08 15.32 -9.90
CA PRO A 67 15.67 15.11 -9.56
C PRO A 67 14.87 14.37 -10.64
N SER A 68 15.17 14.66 -11.92
CA SER A 68 14.55 13.99 -13.06
C SER A 68 14.88 12.49 -13.14
N THR A 69 16.07 12.07 -12.69
CA THR A 69 16.49 10.68 -12.61
C THR A 69 15.67 9.93 -11.57
N LEU A 70 15.46 10.53 -10.39
CA LEU A 70 14.63 9.95 -9.33
C LEU A 70 13.17 9.79 -9.77
N CYS A 71 12.60 10.82 -10.42
CA CYS A 71 11.25 10.76 -10.98
C CYS A 71 11.12 9.69 -12.08
N LYS A 72 12.12 9.54 -12.96
CA LYS A 72 12.16 8.49 -13.97
C LYS A 72 12.31 7.09 -13.36
N ALA A 73 13.07 6.93 -12.28
CA ALA A 73 13.21 5.65 -11.58
C ALA A 73 11.85 5.21 -11.00
N PHE A 74 11.15 6.11 -10.31
CA PHE A 74 9.79 5.85 -9.82
C PHE A 74 8.79 5.49 -10.92
N LYS A 75 8.89 6.17 -12.07
CA LYS A 75 8.08 5.87 -13.27
C LYS A 75 8.43 4.53 -13.91
N ARG A 76 9.66 4.05 -13.83
CA ARG A 76 10.10 2.83 -14.53
C ARG A 76 9.87 1.57 -13.70
N ALA A 77 10.12 1.63 -12.40
CA ALA A 77 9.94 0.47 -11.53
C ALA A 77 8.53 -0.11 -11.65
N SER A 78 8.47 -1.43 -11.82
CA SER A 78 7.22 -2.17 -11.86
C SER A 78 6.50 -2.09 -10.51
N MET A 79 5.19 -2.33 -10.52
CA MET A 79 4.40 -2.40 -9.28
C MET A 79 4.91 -3.50 -8.34
N THR A 80 5.48 -4.57 -8.89
CA THR A 80 6.05 -5.69 -8.13
C THR A 80 7.15 -5.23 -7.19
N VAL A 81 8.04 -4.32 -7.63
CA VAL A 81 9.11 -3.77 -6.79
C VAL A 81 8.55 -3.06 -5.57
N TRP A 82 7.52 -2.22 -5.76
CA TRP A 82 6.90 -1.47 -4.67
C TRP A 82 6.15 -2.38 -3.69
N ARG A 83 5.48 -3.42 -4.18
CA ARG A 83 4.84 -4.42 -3.32
C ARG A 83 5.84 -5.27 -2.54
N GLN A 84 6.98 -5.62 -3.14
CA GLN A 84 8.03 -6.33 -2.40
C GLN A 84 8.60 -5.47 -1.28
N LEU A 85 8.84 -4.18 -1.54
CA LEU A 85 9.23 -3.25 -0.49
C LEU A 85 8.18 -3.14 0.61
N LEU A 86 6.89 -3.03 0.26
CA LEU A 86 5.79 -3.02 1.22
C LEU A 86 5.78 -4.30 2.08
N ARG A 87 5.93 -5.47 1.46
CA ARG A 87 6.01 -6.74 2.19
C ARG A 87 7.17 -6.76 3.17
N ARG A 88 8.35 -6.27 2.75
CA ARG A 88 9.53 -6.16 3.62
C ARG A 88 9.41 -5.13 4.72
N SER A 89 8.67 -4.04 4.51
CA SER A 89 8.42 -3.08 5.58
C SER A 89 7.39 -3.62 6.57
N ALA A 90 6.41 -4.41 6.12
CA ALA A 90 5.47 -5.08 7.01
C ALA A 90 6.17 -6.06 7.96
N GLU A 91 7.21 -6.77 7.49
CA GLU A 91 8.05 -7.68 8.30
C GLU A 91 8.83 -6.98 9.44
N LEU A 92 8.80 -5.63 9.51
CA LEU A 92 9.41 -4.88 10.62
C LEU A 92 8.52 -4.84 11.87
N LEU A 93 7.22 -5.09 11.70
CA LEU A 93 6.21 -5.06 12.75
C LEU A 93 5.85 -6.48 13.17
N ASP A 94 5.41 -6.65 14.42
CA ASP A 94 4.89 -7.93 14.87
C ASP A 94 3.59 -8.27 14.12
N GLN A 95 3.47 -9.53 13.70
CA GLN A 95 2.33 -10.05 12.94
C GLN A 95 1.79 -11.31 13.63
N ASN A 96 0.46 -11.40 13.72
CA ASN A 96 -0.21 -12.54 14.36
C ASN A 96 -0.95 -13.43 13.35
N GLY A 97 -1.02 -13.04 12.08
CA GLY A 97 -1.71 -13.73 11.00
C GLY A 97 -3.23 -13.53 11.01
N HIS A 98 -3.76 -12.75 11.95
CA HIS A 98 -5.12 -12.25 11.90
C HIS A 98 -5.08 -10.93 11.14
N ALA A 99 -5.75 -10.90 9.98
CA ALA A 99 -5.80 -9.70 9.16
C ALA A 99 -7.21 -9.17 9.03
N ALA A 100 -7.31 -7.89 8.70
CA ALA A 100 -8.53 -7.23 8.31
C ALA A 100 -8.37 -6.60 6.92
N ILE A 101 -9.46 -6.57 6.15
CA ILE A 101 -9.49 -5.98 4.82
C ILE A 101 -10.59 -4.93 4.72
N ASP A 102 -10.23 -3.77 4.17
CA ASP A 102 -11.16 -2.67 3.98
C ASP A 102 -10.76 -1.79 2.79
N ALA A 103 -11.75 -1.16 2.18
CA ALA A 103 -11.55 -0.25 1.06
C ALA A 103 -11.60 1.20 1.53
N THR A 104 -10.70 2.03 1.00
CA THR A 104 -10.67 3.47 1.21
C THR A 104 -10.43 4.22 -0.09
N TYR A 105 -10.64 5.53 -0.07
CA TYR A 105 -10.54 6.38 -1.26
C TYR A 105 -9.48 7.47 -1.08
N PHE A 106 -8.68 7.65 -2.14
CA PHE A 106 -7.74 8.77 -2.30
C PHE A 106 -8.19 9.69 -3.43
N ASP A 107 -8.09 10.99 -3.23
CA ASP A 107 -8.38 12.00 -4.24
C ASP A 107 -7.25 12.05 -5.28
N ARG A 108 -7.62 12.23 -6.55
CA ARG A 108 -6.65 12.47 -7.62
C ARG A 108 -6.42 13.97 -7.71
N GLN A 109 -5.22 14.47 -7.41
CA GLN A 109 -4.89 15.88 -7.65
C GLN A 109 -4.80 16.15 -9.16
N GLN A 110 -5.95 16.36 -9.81
CA GLN A 110 -6.02 16.85 -11.19
C GLN A 110 -7.22 17.77 -11.43
N ALA A 111 -6.91 19.08 -11.38
CA ALA A 111 -7.63 20.23 -11.94
C ALA A 111 -9.07 20.51 -11.45
N SER A 112 -9.44 21.79 -11.53
CA SER A 112 -10.78 22.27 -11.19
C SER A 112 -11.86 21.47 -11.91
N SER A 113 -13.05 21.39 -11.30
CA SER A 113 -14.24 20.77 -11.86
C SER A 113 -14.52 21.16 -13.33
N HIS A 114 -14.12 22.37 -13.73
CA HIS A 114 -14.21 22.90 -15.08
C HIS A 114 -13.33 22.17 -16.11
N TYR A 115 -12.12 21.73 -15.75
CA TYR A 115 -11.21 21.03 -16.68
C TYR A 115 -11.61 19.56 -16.87
N LEU A 116 -12.04 18.88 -15.80
CA LEU A 116 -12.54 17.50 -15.84
C LEU A 116 -13.78 17.37 -16.75
N ARG A 117 -14.64 18.39 -16.75
CA ARG A 117 -15.84 18.48 -17.61
C ARG A 117 -15.52 18.68 -19.09
N ARG A 118 -14.34 19.20 -19.44
CA ARG A 118 -13.93 19.48 -20.84
C ARG A 118 -13.29 18.28 -21.54
N ILE A 119 -12.81 17.28 -20.79
CA ILE A 119 -12.06 16.12 -21.32
C ILE A 119 -12.75 14.76 -21.05
N ASP A 120 -14.02 14.79 -20.64
CA ASP A 120 -14.84 13.61 -20.35
C ASP A 120 -14.17 12.55 -19.45
N ARG A 121 -13.44 13.00 -18.41
CA ARG A 121 -12.89 12.12 -17.37
C ARG A 121 -13.78 12.20 -16.12
N SER A 122 -14.44 11.09 -15.78
CA SER A 122 -15.41 11.00 -14.68
C SER A 122 -14.84 10.54 -13.32
N VAL A 123 -13.63 9.96 -13.29
CA VAL A 123 -13.08 9.34 -12.08
C VAL A 123 -12.29 10.36 -11.25
N LYS A 124 -12.87 10.77 -10.12
CA LYS A 124 -12.28 11.72 -9.17
C LYS A 124 -11.38 11.08 -8.11
N THR A 125 -11.61 9.81 -7.79
CA THR A 125 -10.95 9.10 -6.69
C THR A 125 -10.31 7.79 -7.15
N ILE A 126 -9.37 7.30 -6.36
CA ILE A 126 -8.76 5.97 -6.48
C ILE A 126 -9.26 5.17 -5.30
N GLN A 127 -9.94 4.06 -5.57
CA GLN A 127 -10.27 3.08 -4.55
C GLN A 127 -9.01 2.27 -4.24
N THR A 128 -8.69 2.14 -2.96
CA THR A 128 -7.58 1.34 -2.46
C THR A 128 -8.09 0.40 -1.39
N THR A 129 -7.97 -0.90 -1.63
CA THR A 129 -8.25 -1.94 -0.64
C THR A 129 -6.95 -2.30 0.06
N PHE A 130 -6.89 -2.08 1.36
CA PHE A 130 -5.75 -2.44 2.20
C PHE A 130 -6.00 -3.76 2.92
N LEU A 131 -4.98 -4.61 2.98
CA LEU A 131 -4.92 -5.78 3.84
C LEU A 131 -3.95 -5.47 4.98
N VAL A 132 -4.43 -5.56 6.21
CA VAL A 132 -3.73 -5.10 7.42
C VAL A 132 -3.69 -6.23 8.43
N ASP A 133 -2.51 -6.59 8.96
CA ASP A 133 -2.40 -7.46 10.14
C ASP A 133 -2.83 -6.71 11.39
N THR A 134 -3.57 -7.38 12.27
CA THR A 134 -4.25 -6.73 13.39
C THR A 134 -3.40 -6.61 14.65
N ALA A 135 -2.21 -7.22 14.71
CA ALA A 135 -1.31 -7.12 15.87
C ALA A 135 -0.85 -5.67 16.07
N GLU A 136 -0.09 -5.13 15.12
CA GLU A 136 0.46 -3.76 15.18
C GLU A 136 -0.03 -2.87 14.02
N GLY A 137 -0.97 -3.35 13.21
CA GLY A 137 -1.52 -2.57 12.09
C GLY A 137 -0.63 -2.58 10.85
N ALA A 138 0.24 -3.58 10.68
CA ALA A 138 1.12 -3.71 9.53
C ALA A 138 0.32 -3.85 8.23
N ILE A 139 0.57 -2.98 7.25
CA ILE A 139 -0.04 -3.10 5.93
C ILE A 139 0.70 -4.18 5.15
N LEU A 140 0.05 -5.32 4.95
CA LEU A 140 0.63 -6.48 4.28
C LEU A 140 0.64 -6.30 2.77
N ASP A 141 -0.47 -5.78 2.22
CA ASP A 141 -0.65 -5.62 0.78
C ASP A 141 -1.80 -4.68 0.46
N LEU A 142 -1.93 -4.31 -0.82
CA LEU A 142 -3.01 -3.48 -1.31
C LEU A 142 -3.41 -3.76 -2.76
N HIS A 143 -4.59 -3.29 -3.12
CA HIS A 143 -5.04 -3.18 -4.50
C HIS A 143 -5.66 -1.81 -4.77
N CYS A 144 -5.17 -1.12 -5.80
CA CYS A 144 -5.73 0.14 -6.26
C CYS A 144 -6.55 -0.06 -7.54
N SER A 145 -7.66 0.66 -7.65
CA SER A 145 -8.49 0.71 -8.84
C SER A 145 -8.91 2.15 -9.15
N THR A 146 -8.89 2.51 -10.44
CA THR A 146 -9.47 3.77 -10.95
C THR A 146 -10.88 3.58 -11.49
N LYS A 147 -11.36 2.34 -11.61
CA LYS A 147 -12.78 2.07 -11.83
C LYS A 147 -13.43 1.86 -10.47
N TRP A 148 -14.76 1.86 -10.40
CA TRP A 148 -15.52 1.36 -9.26
C TRP A 148 -15.85 -0.12 -9.53
N PRO A 149 -14.90 -1.05 -9.45
CA PRO A 149 -15.22 -2.46 -9.52
C PRO A 149 -16.02 -2.84 -8.29
N ASP A 150 -16.78 -3.91 -8.44
CA ASP A 150 -17.46 -4.54 -7.33
C ASP A 150 -16.43 -4.97 -6.26
N GLU A 151 -16.55 -4.42 -5.04
CA GLU A 151 -15.66 -4.69 -3.91
C GLU A 151 -15.53 -6.18 -3.63
N THR A 152 -16.60 -6.94 -3.90
CA THR A 152 -16.67 -8.40 -3.82
C THR A 152 -15.63 -9.11 -4.69
N LYS A 153 -15.08 -8.47 -5.72
CA LYS A 153 -14.05 -9.05 -6.61
C LYS A 153 -12.63 -8.63 -6.28
N ILE A 154 -12.43 -7.55 -5.51
CA ILE A 154 -11.08 -7.10 -5.12
C ILE A 154 -10.65 -7.80 -3.83
N GLY A 155 -11.52 -7.85 -2.82
CA GLY A 155 -11.22 -8.45 -1.52
C GLY A 155 -10.58 -9.85 -1.64
N PRO A 156 -11.20 -10.78 -2.38
CA PRO A 156 -10.64 -12.11 -2.59
C PRO A 156 -9.25 -12.10 -3.24
N LYS A 157 -9.03 -11.25 -4.25
CA LYS A 157 -7.73 -11.17 -4.94
C LYS A 157 -6.59 -10.70 -4.04
N VAL A 158 -6.87 -9.82 -3.08
CA VAL A 158 -5.86 -9.35 -2.12
C VAL A 158 -5.63 -10.40 -1.05
N ALA A 159 -6.69 -10.96 -0.49
CA ALA A 159 -6.60 -11.99 0.53
C ALA A 159 -5.86 -13.24 0.03
N LEU A 160 -6.26 -13.78 -1.12
CA LEU A 160 -5.69 -15.01 -1.67
C LEU A 160 -4.24 -14.84 -2.13
N ARG A 161 -3.85 -13.63 -2.56
CA ARG A 161 -2.43 -13.34 -2.89
C ARG A 161 -1.52 -13.45 -1.65
N ASN A 162 -2.08 -13.28 -0.47
CA ASN A 162 -1.36 -13.31 0.81
C ASN A 162 -1.78 -14.50 1.68
N ALA A 163 -2.43 -15.52 1.12
CA ALA A 163 -3.03 -16.60 1.90
C ALA A 163 -2.05 -17.33 2.82
N GLY A 164 -0.79 -17.48 2.39
CA GLY A 164 0.25 -18.15 3.18
C GLY A 164 0.61 -17.44 4.49
N ASP A 165 0.25 -16.16 4.62
CA ASP A 165 0.54 -15.33 5.79
C ASP A 165 -0.68 -15.19 6.73
N LEU A 166 -1.85 -15.75 6.36
CA LEU A 166 -3.12 -15.50 7.03
C LEU A 166 -3.69 -16.73 7.76
N ARG A 167 -4.05 -16.55 9.03
CA ARG A 167 -4.83 -17.48 9.87
C ARG A 167 -6.32 -17.17 9.84
N SER A 168 -6.67 -15.88 9.84
CA SER A 168 -8.06 -15.43 9.69
C SER A 168 -8.16 -14.09 8.98
N LEU A 169 -9.30 -13.84 8.35
CA LEU A 169 -9.57 -12.57 7.69
C LEU A 169 -10.88 -11.96 8.16
N ALA A 170 -10.81 -10.79 8.78
CA ALA A 170 -11.95 -9.96 9.13
C ALA A 170 -12.30 -8.99 8.00
N ALA A 171 -13.58 -8.89 7.66
CA ALA A 171 -14.07 -7.93 6.68
C ALA A 171 -15.47 -7.45 7.07
N ASP A 172 -15.85 -6.28 6.56
CA ASP A 172 -17.20 -5.77 6.79
C ASP A 172 -18.26 -6.66 6.10
N LYS A 173 -19.52 -6.55 6.54
CA LYS A 173 -20.69 -7.18 5.91
C LYS A 173 -20.84 -6.83 4.43
N GLY A 174 -20.21 -5.74 3.97
CA GLY A 174 -20.01 -5.45 2.55
C GLY A 174 -19.48 -6.66 1.76
N TYR A 175 -18.58 -7.44 2.37
CA TYR A 175 -17.93 -8.63 1.81
C TYR A 175 -18.67 -9.94 2.09
N ASP A 176 -19.94 -9.89 2.54
CA ASP A 176 -20.74 -11.10 2.75
C ASP A 176 -21.04 -11.80 1.43
N ASP A 177 -20.15 -12.71 1.05
CA ASP A 177 -20.23 -13.53 -0.16
C ASP A 177 -19.80 -14.97 0.14
N MET A 178 -20.61 -15.94 -0.29
CA MET A 178 -20.37 -17.35 0.00
C MET A 178 -19.14 -17.90 -0.75
N SER A 179 -18.92 -17.47 -1.99
CA SER A 179 -17.77 -17.93 -2.78
C SER A 179 -16.46 -17.44 -2.16
N PHE A 180 -16.42 -16.19 -1.69
CA PHE A 180 -15.26 -15.66 -0.98
C PHE A 180 -14.96 -16.42 0.30
N ARG A 181 -15.99 -16.79 1.08
CA ARG A 181 -15.81 -17.60 2.29
C ARG A 181 -15.25 -18.99 1.98
N GLU A 182 -15.73 -19.62 0.91
CA GLU A 182 -15.24 -20.92 0.47
C GLU A 182 -13.78 -20.84 -0.01
N GLU A 183 -13.43 -19.81 -0.79
CA GLU A 183 -12.06 -19.55 -1.20
C GLU A 183 -11.12 -19.37 0.00
N LEU A 184 -11.53 -18.60 1.01
CA LEU A 184 -10.76 -18.43 2.25
C LEU A 184 -10.57 -19.78 2.99
N ARG A 185 -11.64 -20.56 3.15
CA ARG A 185 -11.57 -21.87 3.82
C ARG A 185 -10.69 -22.86 3.06
N ASN A 186 -10.79 -22.88 1.73
CA ASN A 186 -9.95 -23.72 0.87
C ASN A 186 -8.47 -23.35 0.98
N ALA A 187 -8.18 -22.08 1.25
CA ALA A 187 -6.84 -21.58 1.54
C ALA A 187 -6.41 -21.77 3.01
N GLY A 188 -7.24 -22.39 3.87
CA GLY A 188 -6.96 -22.59 5.29
C GLY A 188 -7.18 -21.36 6.18
N ILE A 189 -7.83 -20.32 5.67
CA ILE A 189 -8.05 -19.05 6.35
C ILE A 189 -9.45 -19.05 6.98
N ARG A 190 -9.55 -18.74 8.28
CA ARG A 190 -10.85 -18.60 8.97
C ARG A 190 -11.54 -17.29 8.53
N PRO A 191 -12.71 -17.33 7.85
CA PRO A 191 -13.44 -16.11 7.51
C PRO A 191 -14.13 -15.53 8.75
N LEU A 192 -13.86 -14.26 9.04
CA LEU A 192 -14.49 -13.46 10.08
C LEU A 192 -15.31 -12.33 9.40
N ILE A 193 -16.31 -12.74 8.64
CA ILE A 193 -17.20 -11.80 7.92
C ILE A 193 -18.60 -12.09 8.43
N LYS A 194 -19.32 -11.11 8.96
CA LYS A 194 -20.70 -11.32 9.42
C LYS A 194 -21.65 -11.42 8.22
N HIS A 195 -22.63 -12.30 8.32
CA HIS A 195 -23.76 -12.40 7.38
C HIS A 195 -24.62 -11.14 7.45
N ARG A 196 -25.05 -10.65 6.29
CA ARG A 196 -26.16 -9.72 6.16
C ARG A 196 -27.43 -10.47 6.58
N VAL A 197 -28.23 -9.86 7.43
CA VAL A 197 -29.38 -10.53 8.04
C VAL A 197 -30.58 -10.42 7.10
N PHE A 198 -30.95 -11.54 6.50
CA PHE A 198 -32.16 -11.70 5.70
C PHE A 198 -33.11 -12.73 6.30
N ALA A 199 -32.62 -13.63 7.15
CA ALA A 199 -33.38 -14.68 7.80
C ALA A 199 -32.88 -14.99 9.23
N PRO A 200 -33.68 -15.67 10.07
CA PRO A 200 -33.29 -16.02 11.44
C PRO A 200 -31.99 -16.83 11.55
N TYR A 201 -31.67 -17.67 10.56
CA TYR A 201 -30.44 -18.46 10.59
C TYR A 201 -29.18 -17.60 10.44
N ASP A 202 -29.25 -16.41 9.83
CA ASP A 202 -28.10 -15.49 9.71
C ASP A 202 -27.64 -15.00 11.09
N HIS A 203 -28.58 -14.83 12.03
CA HIS A 203 -28.25 -14.54 13.44
C HIS A 203 -27.47 -15.69 14.07
N ALA A 204 -27.90 -16.93 13.84
CA ALA A 204 -27.22 -18.11 14.36
C ALA A 204 -25.81 -18.27 13.76
N HIS A 205 -25.62 -17.97 12.48
CA HIS A 205 -24.30 -17.95 11.86
C HIS A 205 -23.41 -16.84 12.44
N ASN A 206 -23.95 -15.63 12.59
CA ASN A 206 -23.22 -14.50 13.17
C ASN A 206 -22.81 -14.75 14.62
N ALA A 207 -23.64 -15.43 15.43
CA ALA A 207 -23.34 -15.77 16.82
C ALA A 207 -22.19 -16.78 16.98
N ARG A 208 -21.80 -17.48 15.91
CA ARG A 208 -20.65 -18.40 15.91
C ARG A 208 -19.33 -17.72 15.56
N ILE A 209 -19.38 -16.47 15.11
CA ILE A 209 -18.17 -15.68 14.82
C ILE A 209 -17.65 -15.15 16.16
N ASP A 210 -16.34 -15.27 16.34
CA ASP A 210 -15.64 -14.72 17.50
C ASP A 210 -15.70 -13.20 17.43
N ASP A 211 -16.43 -12.58 18.36
CA ASP A 211 -16.67 -11.13 18.35
C ASP A 211 -15.39 -10.32 18.68
N GLU A 212 -14.47 -10.89 19.46
CA GLU A 212 -13.19 -10.23 19.77
C GLU A 212 -12.31 -10.19 18.52
N LEU A 213 -12.11 -11.34 17.86
CA LEU A 213 -11.35 -11.41 16.61
C LEU A 213 -12.03 -10.62 15.48
N TYR A 214 -13.37 -10.65 15.39
CA TYR A 214 -14.10 -9.84 14.41
C TYR A 214 -13.96 -8.33 14.71
N GLY A 215 -13.94 -7.95 15.99
CA GLY A 215 -13.77 -6.57 16.43
C GLY A 215 -12.46 -5.94 15.98
N GLN A 216 -11.40 -6.74 15.80
CA GLN A 216 -10.11 -6.30 15.26
C GLN A 216 -10.19 -5.75 13.84
N ARG A 217 -11.32 -5.92 13.13
CA ARG A 217 -11.60 -5.23 11.87
C ARG A 217 -11.41 -3.71 11.97
N SER A 218 -11.69 -3.11 13.12
CA SER A 218 -11.51 -1.65 13.32
C SER A 218 -10.06 -1.18 13.10
N GLN A 219 -9.07 -2.09 13.15
CA GLN A 219 -7.67 -1.76 12.85
C GLN A 219 -7.50 -1.21 11.44
N THR A 220 -8.25 -1.67 10.44
CA THR A 220 -8.16 -1.09 9.09
C THR A 220 -8.64 0.36 9.06
N GLU A 221 -9.67 0.70 9.83
CA GLU A 221 -10.18 2.08 9.92
C GLU A 221 -9.14 3.00 10.59
N SER A 222 -8.51 2.52 11.66
CA SER A 222 -7.40 3.20 12.35
C SER A 222 -6.21 3.46 11.42
N VAL A 223 -5.75 2.42 10.70
CA VAL A 223 -4.64 2.51 9.74
C VAL A 223 -4.98 3.45 8.58
N ASN A 224 -6.16 3.29 7.95
CA ASN A 224 -6.65 4.17 6.90
C ASN A 224 -6.65 5.63 7.34
N SER A 225 -7.11 5.87 8.57
CA SER A 225 -7.18 7.21 9.12
C SER A 225 -5.79 7.78 9.47
N SER A 226 -4.85 6.94 9.93
CA SER A 226 -3.48 7.35 10.19
C SER A 226 -2.78 7.77 8.89
N ILE A 227 -2.83 6.92 7.86
CA ILE A 227 -2.25 7.22 6.54
C ILE A 227 -2.74 8.56 6.02
N LYS A 228 -4.06 8.80 6.04
CA LYS A 228 -4.64 10.04 5.50
C LYS A 228 -4.26 11.28 6.30
N ARG A 229 -4.02 11.17 7.60
CA ARG A 229 -3.57 12.29 8.43
C ARG A 229 -2.09 12.60 8.23
N SER A 230 -1.25 11.58 8.09
CA SER A 230 0.20 11.75 7.97
C SER A 230 0.65 12.08 6.54
N HIS A 231 0.08 11.41 5.54
CA HIS A 231 0.50 11.46 4.14
C HIS A 231 -0.52 12.17 3.22
N GLY A 232 -1.65 12.60 3.79
CA GLY A 232 -2.73 13.29 3.09
C GLY A 232 -3.74 12.34 2.43
N SER A 233 -4.89 12.90 2.01
CA SER A 233 -5.97 12.14 1.36
C SER A 233 -5.88 12.13 -0.16
N ALA A 234 -4.87 12.78 -0.75
CA ALA A 234 -4.78 12.99 -2.19
C ALA A 234 -3.39 12.61 -2.74
N VAL A 235 -3.37 11.92 -3.87
CA VAL A 235 -2.13 11.55 -4.57
C VAL A 235 -1.61 12.70 -5.42
N ARG A 236 -0.29 12.93 -5.39
CA ARG A 236 0.43 13.97 -6.16
C ARG A 236 0.63 13.55 -7.61
N ALA A 237 0.77 12.24 -7.87
CA ALA A 237 0.99 11.73 -9.21
C ALA A 237 -0.23 11.97 -10.12
N ARG A 238 0.04 12.30 -11.39
CA ARG A 238 -0.99 12.55 -12.41
C ARG A 238 -1.40 11.30 -13.19
N ASP A 239 -0.46 10.39 -13.41
CA ASP A 239 -0.66 9.16 -14.18
C ASP A 239 -1.20 8.05 -13.27
N TRP A 240 -2.25 7.33 -13.68
CA TRP A 240 -2.91 6.31 -12.84
C TRP A 240 -1.96 5.23 -12.30
N PHE A 241 -1.01 4.76 -13.12
CA PHE A 241 -0.06 3.73 -12.69
C PHE A 241 0.96 4.26 -11.68
N ARG A 242 1.28 5.56 -11.72
CA ARG A 242 2.13 6.20 -10.72
C ARG A 242 1.38 6.43 -9.42
N GLN A 243 0.11 6.81 -9.51
CA GLN A 243 -0.76 6.98 -8.34
C GLN A 243 -0.84 5.69 -7.52
N PHE A 244 -0.93 4.52 -8.17
CA PHE A 244 -0.96 3.24 -7.48
C PHE A 244 0.38 2.95 -6.76
N ARG A 245 1.50 3.29 -7.39
CA ARG A 245 2.83 3.14 -6.80
C ARG A 245 3.06 4.10 -5.65
N GLU A 246 2.51 5.31 -5.75
CA GLU A 246 2.58 6.33 -4.70
C GLU A 246 1.84 5.85 -3.46
N ILE A 247 0.62 5.34 -3.61
CA ILE A 247 -0.13 4.74 -2.49
C ILE A 247 0.61 3.54 -1.87
N THR A 248 1.31 2.75 -2.68
CA THR A 248 2.13 1.62 -2.18
C THR A 248 3.38 2.08 -1.46
N LEU A 249 4.01 3.15 -1.95
CA LEU A 249 5.14 3.78 -1.29
C LEU A 249 4.73 4.37 0.05
N ILE A 250 3.60 5.09 0.10
CA ILE A 250 3.01 5.62 1.33
C ILE A 250 2.75 4.50 2.35
N ALA A 251 2.13 3.40 1.93
CA ALA A 251 1.90 2.25 2.80
C ALA A 251 3.22 1.64 3.32
N GLY A 252 4.24 1.59 2.47
CA GLY A 252 5.56 1.10 2.83
C GLY A 252 6.25 2.00 3.86
N VAL A 253 6.18 3.32 3.67
CA VAL A 253 6.69 4.34 4.60
C VAL A 253 5.93 4.30 5.92
N TYR A 254 4.60 4.18 5.89
CA TYR A 254 3.78 4.00 7.09
C TYR A 254 4.29 2.84 7.96
N ASN A 255 4.50 1.65 7.37
CA ASN A 255 5.01 0.51 8.13
C ASN A 255 6.40 0.80 8.76
N VAL A 256 7.28 1.50 8.05
CA VAL A 256 8.61 1.89 8.57
C VAL A 256 8.49 2.94 9.68
N GLU A 257 7.51 3.83 9.62
CA GLU A 257 7.25 4.84 10.66
C GLU A 257 6.61 4.24 11.93
N GLN A 258 5.92 3.11 11.80
CA GLN A 258 5.34 2.40 12.95
C GLN A 258 6.35 1.53 13.70
N ALA A 259 7.36 1.00 13.00
CA ALA A 259 8.38 0.10 13.55
C ALA A 259 9.51 0.83 14.29
#